data_AF-A0A7S4Q170-F1
#
_entry.id   AF-A0A7S4Q170-F1
#
_cell.length_a   1.000
_cell.length_b   1.000
_cell.length_c   1.000
_cell.angle_alpha   90.00
_cell.angle_beta   90.00
_cell.angle_gamma   90.00
#
_symmetry.space_group_name_H-M   'P 1'
#
loop_
_entity.id
_entity.type
_entity.pdbx_description
1 polymer ?
#
loop_
_entity_poly.entity_id
_entity_poly.type
_entity_poly.pdbx_seq_one_letter_code
_entity_poly.pdbx_strand_id
1 'polypeptide(L)'
;RMAAECWERHGPPDDVEGTGLYSAVCLELGDVSRVRRATEGLLGLGADLRLVYQPLFLAALFAKGLIGREHVQTDEGSPASLLQRAAQLAQLCEPAGISFRRHGALLLPPGGFSGVGGRARVLAEGFNHPAPSLGPRCPDPTLGGVVRTFASVSEAELAGIPLRQRRPRPAQRHAEVHCLLQLQRLAGAAGSEILIVELADVGPLFRWAEPCSRGCMQLLMKFGVSQIHFTDGRGGFVTRGLSCTPDLDLPSKTFASSSRLAGDIISERAHLDVEEKLQREDAGLPVWTREELVAQGAAEAAEARARAPQSLRGSVFPLPRRRPAR
;
A
#
# COMPACT_ATOMS: atom_id res chain seq x y z
N ARG A 1 -21.14 13.52 -16.52
CA ARG A 1 -21.89 14.70 -17.02
C ARG A 1 -22.54 15.49 -15.88
N MET A 2 -23.59 14.98 -15.21
CA MET A 2 -24.23 15.69 -14.09
C MET A 2 -23.24 16.16 -12.99
N ALA A 3 -22.32 15.28 -12.56
CA ALA A 3 -21.27 15.66 -11.60
C ALA A 3 -20.38 16.81 -12.08
N ALA A 4 -20.06 16.86 -13.38
CA ALA A 4 -19.26 17.92 -13.97
C ALA A 4 -20.03 19.25 -14.02
N GLU A 5 -21.32 19.20 -14.38
CA GLU A 5 -22.21 20.37 -14.38
C GLU A 5 -22.44 20.93 -12.97
N CYS A 6 -22.51 20.07 -11.94
CA CYS A 6 -22.58 20.50 -10.54
C CYS A 6 -21.29 21.20 -10.09
N TRP A 7 -20.13 20.66 -10.43
CA TRP A 7 -18.85 21.26 -10.07
C TRP A 7 -18.64 22.62 -10.77
N GLU A 8 -19.04 22.78 -12.03
CA GLU A 8 -18.96 24.09 -12.70
C GLU A 8 -19.79 25.19 -12.03
N ARG A 9 -20.88 24.84 -11.35
CA ARG A 9 -21.76 25.82 -10.69
C ARG A 9 -21.34 26.15 -9.27
N HIS A 10 -20.72 25.21 -8.57
CA HIS A 10 -20.55 25.27 -7.11
C HIS A 10 -19.17 24.83 -6.63
N GLY A 11 -18.29 24.39 -7.53
CA GLY A 11 -16.95 23.93 -7.22
C GLY A 11 -16.08 25.07 -6.70
N PRO A 12 -15.45 24.92 -5.52
CA PRO A 12 -14.47 25.88 -5.04
C PRO A 12 -13.27 25.94 -5.99
N PRO A 13 -12.70 27.12 -6.28
CA PRO A 13 -11.54 27.24 -7.16
C PRO A 13 -10.28 26.59 -6.58
N ASP A 14 -10.20 26.44 -5.25
CA ASP A 14 -9.11 25.83 -4.50
C ASP A 14 -9.35 24.34 -4.15
N ASP A 15 -10.47 23.76 -4.59
CA ASP A 15 -10.79 22.34 -4.37
C ASP A 15 -10.00 21.46 -5.35
N VAL A 16 -8.77 21.15 -4.97
CA VAL A 16 -7.86 20.26 -5.73
C VAL A 16 -8.51 18.90 -6.01
N GLU A 17 -9.23 18.35 -5.03
CA GLU A 17 -9.86 17.04 -5.14
C GLU A 17 -10.99 17.06 -6.16
N GLY A 18 -11.94 17.97 -5.99
CA GLY A 18 -13.06 18.16 -6.91
C GLY A 18 -12.59 18.52 -8.32
N THR A 19 -11.55 19.36 -8.45
CA THR A 19 -10.97 19.74 -9.74
C THR A 19 -10.36 18.54 -10.46
N GLY A 20 -9.67 17.66 -9.71
CA GLY A 20 -9.14 16.39 -10.25
C GLY A 20 -10.25 15.49 -10.77
N LEU A 21 -11.25 15.19 -9.94
CA LEU A 21 -12.38 14.34 -10.32
C LEU A 21 -13.15 14.91 -11.52
N TYR A 22 -13.40 16.21 -11.52
CA TYR A 22 -13.99 16.94 -12.65
C TYR A 22 -13.17 16.76 -13.93
N SER A 23 -11.85 16.99 -13.84
CA SER A 23 -10.92 16.86 -14.96
C SER A 23 -10.91 15.43 -15.52
N ALA A 24 -10.92 14.41 -14.67
CA ALA A 24 -11.00 13.01 -15.10
C ALA A 24 -12.29 12.72 -15.87
N VAL A 25 -13.45 13.16 -15.35
CA VAL A 25 -14.74 12.99 -16.02
C VAL A 25 -14.78 13.73 -17.37
N CYS A 26 -14.28 14.97 -17.43
CA CYS A 26 -14.23 15.73 -18.68
C CYS A 26 -13.29 15.09 -19.71
N LEU A 27 -12.16 14.52 -19.25
CA LEU A 27 -11.23 13.81 -20.12
C LEU A 27 -11.85 12.56 -20.73
N GLU A 28 -12.60 11.77 -19.94
CA GLU A 28 -13.35 10.61 -20.43
C GLU A 28 -14.44 11.00 -21.44
N LEU A 29 -15.06 12.17 -21.27
CA LEU A 29 -16.05 12.71 -22.20
C LEU A 29 -15.44 13.37 -23.45
N GLY A 30 -14.11 13.46 -23.53
CA GLY A 30 -13.40 14.11 -24.64
C GLY A 30 -13.48 15.64 -24.61
N ASP A 31 -13.93 16.26 -23.52
CA ASP A 31 -14.03 17.72 -23.39
C ASP A 31 -12.71 18.32 -22.92
N VAL A 32 -11.74 18.34 -23.84
CA VAL A 32 -10.37 18.82 -23.58
C VAL A 32 -10.36 20.29 -23.13
N SER A 33 -11.27 21.12 -23.64
CA SER A 33 -11.37 22.53 -23.27
C SER A 33 -11.72 22.73 -21.79
N ARG A 34 -12.62 21.91 -21.24
CA ARG A 34 -12.95 21.93 -19.82
C ARG A 34 -11.79 21.47 -18.94
N VAL A 35 -11.11 20.39 -19.34
CA VAL A 35 -9.93 19.89 -18.60
C VAL A 35 -8.81 20.92 -18.60
N ARG A 36 -8.57 21.59 -19.74
CA ARG A 36 -7.57 22.66 -19.86
C ARG A 36 -7.81 23.77 -18.85
N ARG A 37 -9.03 24.33 -18.80
CA ARG A 37 -9.36 25.40 -17.85
C ARG A 37 -9.16 24.98 -16.40
N ALA A 38 -9.60 23.78 -16.03
CA ALA A 38 -9.44 23.26 -14.68
C ALA A 38 -7.95 23.07 -14.31
N THR A 39 -7.16 22.50 -15.24
CA THR A 39 -5.74 22.26 -15.04
C THR A 39 -4.95 23.56 -14.94
N GLU A 40 -5.22 24.52 -15.83
CA GLU A 40 -4.62 25.87 -15.81
C GLU A 40 -5.00 26.62 -14.53
N GLY A 41 -6.22 26.42 -14.02
CA GLY A 41 -6.66 26.96 -12.72
C GLY A 41 -5.77 26.47 -11.58
N LEU A 42 -5.55 25.15 -11.48
CA LEU A 42 -4.66 24.58 -10.44
C LEU A 42 -3.21 25.06 -10.57
N LEU A 43 -2.69 25.10 -11.80
CA LEU A 43 -1.35 25.63 -12.05
C LEU A 43 -1.23 27.11 -11.69
N GLY A 44 -2.27 27.91 -11.97
CA GLY A 44 -2.34 29.32 -11.58
C GLY A 44 -2.36 29.54 -10.06
N LEU A 45 -2.83 28.54 -9.30
CA LEU A 45 -2.75 28.51 -7.84
C LEU A 45 -1.38 28.01 -7.32
N GLY A 46 -0.46 27.66 -8.21
CA GLY A 46 0.86 27.13 -7.87
C GLY A 46 0.85 25.66 -7.45
N ALA A 47 -0.20 24.90 -7.79
CA ALA A 47 -0.25 23.48 -7.46
C ALA A 47 0.81 22.69 -8.23
N ASP A 48 1.61 21.89 -7.52
CA ASP A 48 2.45 20.88 -8.15
C ASP A 48 1.61 19.63 -8.46
N LEU A 49 1.19 19.51 -9.72
CA LEU A 49 0.36 18.38 -10.16
C LEU A 49 1.01 17.01 -9.90
N ARG A 50 2.34 16.95 -9.75
CA ARG A 50 3.10 15.72 -9.48
C ARG A 50 2.95 15.27 -8.03
N LEU A 51 2.52 16.14 -7.12
CA LEU A 51 2.20 15.79 -5.74
C LEU A 51 0.72 15.42 -5.57
N VAL A 52 -0.11 15.88 -6.52
CA VAL A 52 -1.57 15.75 -6.44
C VAL A 52 -2.08 14.55 -7.22
N TYR A 53 -1.59 14.34 -8.44
CA TYR A 53 -2.13 13.38 -9.39
C TYR A 53 -1.30 12.11 -9.52
N GLN A 54 -2.01 11.00 -9.69
CA GLN A 54 -1.45 9.69 -9.99
C GLN A 54 -0.71 9.71 -11.35
N PRO A 55 0.35 8.90 -11.51
CA PRO A 55 1.18 8.90 -12.72
C PRO A 55 0.37 8.67 -14.02
N LEU A 56 -0.62 7.79 -14.00
CA LEU A 56 -1.45 7.50 -15.18
C LEU A 56 -2.28 8.71 -15.63
N PHE A 57 -2.78 9.50 -14.69
CA PHE A 57 -3.55 10.68 -15.03
C PHE A 57 -2.66 11.79 -15.57
N LEU A 58 -1.49 12.01 -14.97
CA LEU A 58 -0.49 12.94 -15.50
C LEU A 58 -0.07 12.58 -16.92
N ALA A 59 0.17 11.29 -17.18
CA ALA A 59 0.48 10.80 -18.53
C ALA A 59 -0.68 11.09 -19.51
N ALA A 60 -1.93 10.92 -19.08
CA ALA A 60 -3.10 11.21 -19.91
C ALA A 60 -3.25 12.71 -20.22
N LEU A 61 -3.02 13.59 -19.25
CA LEU A 61 -3.02 15.04 -19.47
C LEU A 61 -1.90 15.46 -20.43
N PHE A 62 -0.70 14.93 -20.24
CA PHE A 62 0.44 15.19 -21.10
C PHE A 62 0.20 14.72 -22.54
N ALA A 63 -0.33 13.51 -22.73
CA ALA A 63 -0.66 12.96 -24.04
C ALA A 63 -1.72 13.79 -24.80
N LYS A 64 -2.54 14.56 -24.08
CA LYS A 64 -3.53 15.49 -24.67
C LYS A 64 -3.01 16.91 -24.86
N GLY A 65 -1.73 17.18 -24.57
CA GLY A 65 -1.15 18.52 -24.65
C GLY A 65 -1.80 19.52 -23.69
N LEU A 66 -2.30 19.03 -22.56
CA LEU A 66 -2.91 19.85 -21.50
C LEU A 66 -1.87 20.36 -20.50
N ILE A 67 -0.76 19.63 -20.37
CA ILE A 67 0.39 20.00 -19.54
C ILE A 67 1.69 19.77 -20.34
N GLY A 68 2.72 20.57 -20.05
CA GLY A 68 4.05 20.41 -20.62
C GLY A 68 4.93 19.38 -19.90
N ARG A 69 6.16 19.18 -20.41
CA ARG A 69 7.11 18.19 -19.86
C ARG A 69 7.54 18.53 -18.44
N GLU A 70 7.68 19.82 -18.14
CA GLU A 70 8.03 20.38 -16.84
C GLU A 70 7.05 19.96 -15.71
N HIS A 71 5.81 19.63 -16.07
CA HIS A 71 4.78 19.17 -15.14
C HIS A 71 4.78 17.65 -14.91
N VAL A 72 5.63 16.91 -15.61
CA VAL A 72 5.72 15.44 -15.54
C VAL A 72 7.13 14.99 -15.18
N GLN A 73 8.14 15.68 -15.71
CA GLN A 73 9.53 15.47 -15.35
C GLN A 73 9.77 15.93 -13.92
N THR A 74 10.53 15.12 -13.19
CA THR A 74 10.91 15.40 -11.81
C THR A 74 12.42 15.36 -11.72
N ASP A 75 12.99 16.26 -10.93
CA ASP A 75 14.39 16.18 -10.58
C ASP A 75 14.60 14.94 -9.70
N GLU A 76 15.58 14.11 -10.04
CA GLU A 76 15.86 12.89 -9.29
C GLU A 76 16.09 13.20 -7.80
N GLY A 77 15.34 12.53 -6.93
CA GLY A 77 15.43 12.70 -5.48
C GLY A 77 14.59 13.85 -4.93
N SER A 78 13.91 14.64 -5.76
CA SER A 78 12.89 15.59 -5.29
C SER A 78 11.71 14.84 -4.65
N PRO A 79 10.96 15.46 -3.70
CA PRO A 79 9.75 14.87 -3.13
C PRO A 79 8.76 14.38 -4.19
N ALA A 80 8.58 15.16 -5.26
CA ALA A 80 7.73 14.77 -6.39
C ALA A 80 8.24 13.51 -7.10
N SER A 81 9.55 13.39 -7.35
CA SER A 81 10.12 12.18 -7.97
C SER A 81 9.94 10.95 -7.09
N LEU A 82 10.13 11.08 -5.78
CA LEU A 82 10.00 9.99 -4.82
C LEU A 82 8.54 9.55 -4.69
N LEU A 83 7.62 10.50 -4.65
CA LEU A 83 6.19 10.23 -4.61
C LEU A 83 5.72 9.53 -5.89
N GLN A 84 6.14 10.00 -7.07
CA GLN A 84 5.80 9.35 -8.33
C GLN A 84 6.41 7.95 -8.45
N ARG A 85 7.63 7.73 -7.93
CA ARG A 85 8.26 6.41 -7.85
C ARG A 85 7.49 5.47 -6.92
N ALA A 86 7.09 5.94 -5.73
CA ALA A 86 6.24 5.18 -4.82
C ALA A 86 4.87 4.87 -5.44
N ALA A 87 4.29 5.81 -6.18
CA ALA A 87 3.05 5.59 -6.92
C ALA A 87 3.19 4.54 -8.04
N GLN A 88 4.33 4.50 -8.73
CA GLN A 88 4.63 3.45 -9.72
C GLN A 88 4.75 2.07 -9.05
N LEU A 89 5.37 1.98 -7.87
CA LEU A 89 5.37 0.74 -7.08
C LEU A 89 3.95 0.31 -6.70
N ALA A 90 3.10 1.27 -6.30
CA ALA A 90 1.70 0.98 -6.00
C ALA A 90 0.91 0.42 -7.20
N GLN A 91 1.27 0.79 -8.44
CA GLN A 91 0.66 0.22 -9.65
C GLN A 91 0.99 -1.27 -9.83
N LEU A 92 2.09 -1.77 -9.24
CA LEU A 92 2.45 -3.19 -9.27
C LEU A 92 1.53 -4.07 -8.41
N CYS A 93 0.71 -3.48 -7.55
CA CYS A 93 -0.27 -4.21 -6.73
C CYS A 93 -1.27 -4.97 -7.60
N GLU A 94 -1.77 -4.34 -8.66
CA GLU A 94 -2.80 -4.91 -9.53
C GLU A 94 -2.34 -6.17 -10.27
N PRO A 95 -1.20 -6.17 -11.00
CA PRO A 95 -0.66 -7.39 -11.60
C PRO A 95 -0.25 -8.44 -10.56
N ALA A 96 0.11 -8.03 -9.33
CA ALA A 96 0.33 -8.96 -8.22
C ALA A 96 -0.98 -9.53 -7.63
N GLY A 97 -2.14 -9.09 -8.11
CA GLY A 97 -3.43 -9.62 -7.71
C GLY A 97 -4.07 -8.93 -6.51
N ILE A 98 -3.58 -7.74 -6.13
CA ILE A 98 -4.14 -6.87 -5.10
C ILE A 98 -4.93 -5.75 -5.79
N SER A 99 -6.27 -5.83 -5.71
CA SER A 99 -7.17 -4.90 -6.39
C SER A 99 -7.60 -3.71 -5.55
N PHE A 100 -7.37 -3.74 -4.22
CA PHE A 100 -7.77 -2.69 -3.29
C PHE A 100 -6.60 -2.32 -2.39
N ARG A 101 -6.57 -1.06 -1.93
CA ARG A 101 -5.48 -0.52 -1.09
C ARG A 101 -4.12 -0.72 -1.75
N ARG A 102 -3.96 -0.14 -2.93
CA ARG A 102 -2.74 -0.22 -3.72
C ARG A 102 -1.71 0.71 -3.11
N HIS A 103 -0.86 0.16 -2.25
CA HIS A 103 0.22 0.90 -1.58
C HIS A 103 1.55 0.65 -2.26
N GLY A 104 2.33 1.71 -2.39
CA GLY A 104 3.75 1.66 -2.67
C GLY A 104 4.50 2.43 -1.60
N ALA A 105 5.69 1.97 -1.27
CA ALA A 105 6.52 2.55 -0.23
C ALA A 105 7.98 2.63 -0.64
N LEU A 106 8.67 3.65 -0.13
CA LEU A 106 10.12 3.81 -0.26
C LEU A 106 10.71 4.00 1.13
N LEU A 107 11.72 3.20 1.47
CA LEU A 107 12.55 3.45 2.64
C LEU A 107 13.73 4.32 2.24
N LEU A 108 13.95 5.40 2.96
CA LEU A 108 14.90 6.48 2.65
C LEU A 108 15.88 6.66 3.81
N PRO A 109 17.12 7.11 3.55
CA PRO A 109 18.03 7.52 4.62
C PRO A 109 17.46 8.72 5.38
N PRO A 110 17.98 9.01 6.60
CA PRO A 110 17.62 10.22 7.33
C PRO A 110 17.80 11.48 6.47
N GLY A 111 16.81 12.37 6.44
CA GLY A 111 16.78 13.58 5.61
C GLY A 111 16.53 13.33 4.12
N GLY A 112 16.31 12.06 3.73
CA GLY A 112 16.18 11.64 2.34
C GLY A 112 14.95 12.23 1.65
N PHE A 113 13.82 12.39 2.36
CA PHE A 113 12.62 12.96 1.76
C PHE A 113 12.74 14.47 1.54
N SER A 114 13.36 15.20 2.47
CA SER A 114 13.56 16.66 2.37
C SER A 114 14.63 17.06 1.35
N GLY A 115 15.40 16.11 0.81
CA GLY A 115 16.47 16.39 -0.17
C GLY A 115 17.67 17.13 0.41
N VAL A 116 17.82 17.16 1.74
CA VAL A 116 18.95 17.79 2.42
C VAL A 116 20.16 16.87 2.28
N GLY A 117 21.05 17.16 1.33
CA GLY A 117 22.32 16.43 1.16
C GLY A 117 22.58 15.79 -0.20
N GLY A 118 21.78 16.10 -1.25
CA GLY A 118 21.98 15.58 -2.61
C GLY A 118 20.94 14.52 -3.00
N ARG A 119 21.23 13.74 -4.06
CA ARG A 119 20.29 12.74 -4.60
C ARG A 119 19.90 11.71 -3.53
N ALA A 120 18.62 11.70 -3.15
CA ALA A 120 18.08 10.77 -2.16
C ALA A 120 18.23 9.31 -2.65
N ARG A 121 19.15 8.56 -2.02
CA ARG A 121 19.31 7.13 -2.29
C ARG A 121 18.15 6.37 -1.66
N VAL A 122 17.41 5.59 -2.45
CA VAL A 122 16.40 4.67 -1.90
C VAL A 122 17.08 3.47 -1.27
N LEU A 123 16.75 3.17 -0.01
CA LEU A 123 17.29 2.02 0.74
C LEU A 123 16.54 0.72 0.38
N ALA A 124 15.21 0.80 0.24
CA ALA A 124 14.36 -0.33 -0.11
C ALA A 124 13.05 0.14 -0.76
N GLU A 125 12.43 -0.73 -1.55
CA GLU A 125 11.21 -0.44 -2.30
C GLU A 125 10.11 -1.47 -2.01
N GLY A 126 8.98 -1.03 -1.50
CA GLY A 126 7.87 -1.89 -1.13
C GLY A 126 6.61 -1.60 -1.92
N PHE A 127 5.77 -2.61 -2.08
CA PHE A 127 4.38 -2.46 -2.48
C PHE A 127 3.55 -3.58 -1.88
N ASN A 128 2.24 -3.40 -1.85
CA ASN A 128 1.31 -4.42 -1.36
C ASN A 128 1.25 -5.62 -2.32
N HIS A 129 1.49 -6.82 -1.81
CA HIS A 129 1.40 -8.05 -2.61
C HIS A 129 0.96 -9.24 -1.76
N PRO A 130 0.48 -10.35 -2.37
CA PRO A 130 0.14 -11.55 -1.62
C PRO A 130 1.34 -12.07 -0.82
N ALA A 131 1.08 -12.65 0.35
CA ALA A 131 2.11 -13.26 1.19
C ALA A 131 1.83 -14.76 1.39
N PRO A 132 2.81 -15.54 1.87
CA PRO A 132 2.55 -16.89 2.34
C PRO A 132 1.39 -16.91 3.34
N SER A 133 0.43 -17.80 3.10
CA SER A 133 -0.79 -17.92 3.86
C SER A 133 -0.48 -18.20 5.32
N LEU A 134 -1.35 -17.71 6.20
CA LEU A 134 -1.30 -18.12 7.59
C LEU A 134 -1.98 -19.48 7.70
N GLY A 135 -1.47 -20.34 8.58
CA GLY A 135 -2.15 -21.58 8.85
C GLY A 135 -3.49 -21.38 9.59
N PRO A 136 -4.17 -22.50 9.88
CA PRO A 136 -5.46 -22.48 10.56
C PRO A 136 -5.40 -21.71 11.87
N ARG A 137 -6.47 -20.98 12.22
CA ARG A 137 -6.59 -20.32 13.51
C ARG A 137 -7.85 -20.78 14.22
N CYS A 138 -7.67 -21.47 15.33
CA CYS A 138 -8.77 -22.10 16.07
C CYS A 138 -8.37 -22.38 17.52
N PRO A 139 -9.33 -22.64 18.42
CA PRO A 139 -9.06 -23.10 19.78
C PRO A 139 -8.20 -24.37 19.77
N ASP A 140 -7.07 -24.35 20.46
CA ASP A 140 -6.22 -25.52 20.63
C ASP A 140 -6.73 -26.35 21.84
N PRO A 141 -7.26 -27.56 21.63
CA PRO A 141 -7.78 -28.39 22.71
C PRO A 141 -6.68 -28.83 23.68
N THR A 142 -5.42 -28.88 23.25
CA THR A 142 -4.27 -29.25 24.09
C THR A 142 -3.86 -28.14 25.05
N LEU A 143 -4.22 -26.89 24.74
CA LEU A 143 -3.94 -25.70 25.55
C LEU A 143 -5.20 -25.17 26.24
N GLY A 144 -6.18 -26.04 26.54
CA GLY A 144 -7.41 -25.65 27.23
C GLY A 144 -8.31 -24.71 26.41
N GLY A 145 -8.27 -24.79 25.08
CA GLY A 145 -9.11 -24.00 24.18
C GLY A 145 -8.54 -22.62 23.83
N VAL A 146 -7.27 -22.35 24.13
CA VAL A 146 -6.60 -21.10 23.71
C VAL A 146 -6.57 -21.01 22.19
N VAL A 147 -7.08 -19.91 21.64
CA VAL A 147 -7.05 -19.67 20.19
C VAL A 147 -5.62 -19.33 19.77
N ARG A 148 -5.04 -20.16 18.90
CA ARG A 148 -3.76 -19.87 18.26
C ARG A 148 -3.80 -20.14 16.76
N THR A 149 -2.76 -19.68 16.09
CA THR A 149 -2.49 -20.04 14.70
C THR A 149 -1.54 -21.23 14.68
N PHE A 150 -1.89 -22.22 13.88
CA PHE A 150 -1.05 -23.38 13.60
C PHE A 150 -0.14 -23.05 12.41
N ALA A 151 1.10 -23.51 12.40
CA ALA A 151 2.05 -23.27 11.32
C ALA A 151 1.63 -23.97 10.02
N SER A 152 0.87 -25.06 10.11
CA SER A 152 0.38 -25.80 8.95
C SER A 152 -0.96 -26.50 9.21
N VAL A 153 -1.58 -26.99 8.12
CA VAL A 153 -2.76 -27.86 8.18
C VAL A 153 -2.46 -29.17 8.90
N SER A 154 -1.27 -29.74 8.66
CA SER A 154 -0.82 -30.98 9.30
C SER A 154 -0.63 -30.81 10.80
N GLU A 155 -0.12 -29.66 11.25
CA GLU A 155 0.00 -29.37 12.69
C GLU A 155 -1.39 -29.24 13.35
N ALA A 156 -2.33 -28.54 12.69
CA ALA A 156 -3.71 -28.46 13.17
C ALA A 156 -4.38 -29.85 13.23
N GLU A 157 -4.07 -30.73 12.29
CA GLU A 157 -4.53 -32.11 12.31
C GLU A 157 -4.01 -32.91 13.50
N LEU A 158 -2.70 -32.82 13.77
CA LEU A 158 -2.07 -33.46 14.93
C LEU A 158 -2.65 -32.96 16.26
N ALA A 159 -3.05 -31.68 16.32
CA ALA A 159 -3.73 -31.10 17.47
C ALA A 159 -5.23 -31.46 17.57
N GLY A 160 -5.76 -32.30 16.67
CA GLY A 160 -7.15 -32.76 16.72
C GLY A 160 -8.18 -31.73 16.24
N ILE A 161 -7.75 -30.69 15.52
CA ILE A 161 -8.66 -29.65 15.01
C ILE A 161 -9.63 -30.23 13.97
N PRO A 162 -10.93 -29.88 13.96
CA PRO A 162 -11.86 -30.34 12.93
C PRO A 162 -11.51 -29.84 11.52
N LEU A 163 -11.67 -30.70 10.50
CA LEU A 163 -11.39 -30.42 9.07
C LEU A 163 -11.96 -29.07 8.57
N ARG A 164 -13.15 -28.68 9.01
CA ARG A 164 -13.80 -27.41 8.62
C ARG A 164 -13.02 -26.16 9.07
N GLN A 165 -12.22 -26.29 10.13
CA GLN A 165 -11.44 -25.20 10.72
C GLN A 165 -9.97 -25.21 10.25
N ARG A 166 -9.53 -26.24 9.51
CA ARG A 166 -8.15 -26.40 9.02
C ARG A 166 -7.84 -25.60 7.74
N ARG A 167 -8.62 -24.57 7.41
CA ARG A 167 -8.39 -23.81 6.18
C ARG A 167 -7.25 -22.80 6.38
N PRO A 168 -6.24 -22.77 5.48
CA PRO A 168 -5.29 -21.66 5.44
C PRO A 168 -6.03 -20.33 5.25
N ARG A 169 -5.48 -19.27 5.82
CA ARG A 169 -6.02 -17.92 5.74
C ARG A 169 -5.16 -17.13 4.75
N PRO A 170 -5.74 -16.58 3.67
CA PRO A 170 -4.99 -15.78 2.70
C PRO A 170 -4.42 -14.56 3.41
N ALA A 171 -3.16 -14.23 3.13
CA ALA A 171 -2.48 -13.11 3.74
C ALA A 171 -1.89 -12.18 2.68
N GLN A 172 -1.65 -10.94 3.09
CA GLN A 172 -1.04 -9.91 2.27
C GLN A 172 0.14 -9.30 3.02
N ARG A 173 1.22 -9.04 2.30
CA ARG A 173 2.35 -8.27 2.79
C ARG A 173 2.11 -6.82 2.46
N HIS A 174 2.22 -5.99 3.48
CA HIS A 174 2.11 -4.55 3.35
C HIS A 174 3.42 -3.94 2.81
N ALA A 175 3.32 -2.83 2.09
CA ALA A 175 4.45 -2.16 1.44
C ALA A 175 5.55 -1.77 2.45
N GLU A 176 5.18 -1.35 3.65
CA GLU A 176 6.11 -0.96 4.72
C GLU A 176 6.93 -2.16 5.20
N VAL A 177 6.26 -3.29 5.41
CA VAL A 177 6.92 -4.54 5.81
C VAL A 177 7.82 -5.01 4.67
N HIS A 178 7.33 -4.97 3.44
CA HIS A 178 8.10 -5.34 2.26
C HIS A 178 9.42 -4.56 2.17
N CYS A 179 9.42 -3.25 2.44
CA CYS A 179 10.65 -2.45 2.53
C CYS A 179 11.63 -2.99 3.59
N LEU A 180 11.15 -3.26 4.80
CA LEU A 180 12.00 -3.71 5.91
C LEU A 180 12.69 -5.04 5.61
N LEU A 181 11.98 -5.99 4.98
CA LEU A 181 12.52 -7.33 4.68
C LEU A 181 13.69 -7.31 3.68
N GLN A 182 13.79 -6.27 2.86
CA GLN A 182 14.86 -6.08 1.87
C GLN A 182 16.13 -5.44 2.45
N LEU A 183 16.12 -5.01 3.71
CA LEU A 183 17.33 -4.51 4.34
C LEU A 183 18.32 -5.64 4.59
N GLN A 184 19.62 -5.38 4.50
CA GLN A 184 20.63 -6.39 4.87
C GLN A 184 20.47 -6.81 6.34
N ARG A 185 20.21 -5.83 7.21
CA ARG A 185 19.85 -6.03 8.61
C ARG A 185 18.67 -5.14 8.96
N LEU A 186 17.70 -5.63 9.73
CA LEU A 186 16.57 -4.83 10.20
C LEU A 186 17.03 -3.62 11.03
N ALA A 187 18.14 -3.74 11.76
CA ALA A 187 18.76 -2.63 12.48
C ALA A 187 19.18 -1.47 11.55
N GLY A 188 19.35 -1.72 10.25
CA GLY A 188 19.62 -0.69 9.24
C GLY A 188 18.45 0.26 8.97
N ALA A 189 17.26 -0.02 9.49
CA ALA A 189 16.12 0.90 9.45
C ALA A 189 16.24 2.03 10.48
N ALA A 190 17.13 1.94 11.46
CA ALA A 190 17.24 2.93 12.52
C ALA A 190 17.59 4.31 11.94
N GLY A 191 16.79 5.32 12.31
CA GLY A 191 16.91 6.69 11.82
C GLY A 191 16.31 6.94 10.44
N SER A 192 16.00 5.90 9.66
CA SER A 192 15.46 6.02 8.31
C SER A 192 14.09 6.71 8.27
N GLU A 193 13.69 7.13 7.08
CA GLU A 193 12.36 7.70 6.79
C GLU A 193 11.62 6.75 5.85
N ILE A 194 10.30 6.71 5.92
CA ILE A 194 9.49 5.95 4.95
C ILE A 194 8.46 6.84 4.28
N LEU A 195 8.41 6.80 2.95
CA LEU A 195 7.36 7.42 2.14
C LEU A 195 6.36 6.37 1.70
N ILE A 196 5.06 6.62 1.88
CA ILE A 196 3.97 5.69 1.56
C ILE A 196 2.91 6.41 0.73
N VAL A 197 2.52 5.79 -0.38
CA VAL A 197 1.53 6.33 -1.32
C VAL A 197 0.43 5.30 -1.53
N GLU A 198 -0.83 5.72 -1.43
CA GLU A 198 -1.99 4.92 -1.82
C GLU A 198 -2.63 5.50 -3.08
N LEU A 199 -2.81 4.68 -4.12
CA LEU A 199 -3.58 5.07 -5.30
C LEU A 199 -5.08 5.02 -4.99
N ALA A 200 -5.81 6.06 -5.37
CA ALA A 200 -7.27 6.00 -5.35
C ALA A 200 -7.80 4.97 -6.35
N ASP A 201 -8.77 4.18 -5.90
CA ASP A 201 -9.47 3.19 -6.73
C ASP A 201 -10.27 3.87 -7.85
N VAL A 202 -10.72 5.10 -7.60
CA VAL A 202 -11.48 5.95 -8.53
C VAL A 202 -10.90 7.35 -8.53
N GLY A 203 -10.72 7.91 -9.73
CA GLY A 203 -10.25 9.28 -9.90
C GLY A 203 -8.73 9.42 -9.94
N PRO A 204 -8.23 10.65 -10.12
CA PRO A 204 -6.83 10.88 -10.43
C PRO A 204 -5.94 11.13 -9.21
N LEU A 205 -6.48 11.11 -7.99
CA LEU A 205 -5.78 11.56 -6.78
C LEU A 205 -5.19 10.39 -6.00
N PHE A 206 -4.35 10.69 -5.02
CA PHE A 206 -3.93 9.71 -4.00
C PHE A 206 -4.99 9.57 -2.90
N ARG A 207 -4.94 8.48 -2.12
CA ARG A 207 -5.74 8.29 -0.90
C ARG A 207 -4.90 8.54 0.35
N TRP A 208 -5.58 8.61 1.50
CA TRP A 208 -4.96 8.55 2.81
C TRP A 208 -4.17 7.25 2.99
N ALA A 209 -2.85 7.34 3.12
CA ALA A 209 -1.94 6.18 3.10
C ALA A 209 -1.19 5.95 4.42
N GLU A 210 -1.76 6.36 5.56
CA GLU A 210 -1.12 6.13 6.86
C GLU A 210 -0.94 4.62 7.13
N PRO A 211 0.23 4.20 7.65
CA PRO A 211 0.48 2.81 8.00
C PRO A 211 -0.58 2.23 8.92
N CYS A 212 -0.88 0.94 8.76
CA CYS A 212 -1.78 0.29 9.70
C CYS A 212 -1.20 0.33 11.12
N SER A 213 -2.00 0.80 12.09
CA SER A 213 -1.53 1.14 13.43
C SER A 213 -1.01 -0.03 14.26
N ARG A 214 -1.35 -1.26 13.89
CA ARG A 214 -1.08 -2.46 14.70
C ARG A 214 0.00 -3.38 14.14
N GLY A 215 0.27 -3.33 12.84
CA GLY A 215 1.30 -4.13 12.20
C GLY A 215 2.45 -3.24 11.76
N CYS A 216 2.23 -2.52 10.67
CA CYS A 216 3.26 -1.72 10.01
C CYS A 216 3.81 -0.63 10.94
N MET A 217 2.94 0.16 11.58
CA MET A 217 3.38 1.24 12.48
C MET A 217 4.26 0.73 13.63
N GLN A 218 3.85 -0.38 14.25
CA GLN A 218 4.58 -0.99 15.37
C GLN A 218 5.96 -1.49 14.94
N LEU A 219 6.05 -2.11 13.75
CA LEU A 219 7.32 -2.56 13.19
C LEU A 219 8.24 -1.37 12.88
N LEU A 220 7.71 -0.32 12.26
CA LEU A 220 8.47 0.90 11.98
C LEU A 220 9.03 1.53 13.26
N MET A 221 8.21 1.64 14.32
CA MET A 221 8.64 2.13 15.64
C MET A 221 9.68 1.21 16.29
N LYS A 222 9.49 -0.12 16.21
CA LYS A 222 10.41 -1.09 16.80
C LYS A 222 11.79 -1.06 16.17
N PHE A 223 11.86 -0.94 14.85
CA PHE A 223 13.12 -0.89 14.10
C PHE A 223 13.68 0.52 13.94
N GLY A 224 13.08 1.51 14.60
CA GLY A 224 13.63 2.85 14.76
C GLY A 224 13.53 3.72 13.52
N VAL A 225 12.57 3.49 12.62
CA VAL A 225 12.22 4.46 11.58
C VAL A 225 11.81 5.76 12.28
N SER A 226 12.41 6.87 11.89
CA SER A 226 12.29 8.15 12.60
C SER A 226 11.13 9.00 12.10
N GLN A 227 10.81 8.91 10.80
CA GLN A 227 9.72 9.65 10.18
C GLN A 227 8.92 8.79 9.21
N ILE A 228 7.62 9.07 9.14
CA ILE A 228 6.74 8.61 8.08
C ILE A 228 6.25 9.82 7.28
N HIS A 229 6.21 9.65 5.96
CA HIS A 229 5.60 10.57 5.01
C HIS A 229 4.52 9.79 4.27
N PHE A 230 3.28 10.27 4.25
CA PHE A 230 2.22 9.55 3.56
C PHE A 230 1.21 10.51 2.93
N THR A 231 0.60 10.09 1.82
CA THR A 231 -0.42 10.89 1.14
C THR A 231 -1.67 11.06 2.02
N ASP A 232 -2.25 12.27 2.02
CA ASP A 232 -3.38 12.64 2.90
C ASP A 232 -4.76 12.50 2.24
N GLY A 233 -4.80 12.09 0.98
CA GLY A 233 -6.03 11.99 0.20
C GLY A 233 -6.58 13.30 -0.38
N ARG A 234 -5.97 14.44 -0.08
CA ARG A 234 -6.41 15.78 -0.50
C ARG A 234 -5.40 16.49 -1.42
N GLY A 235 -4.42 15.75 -1.93
CA GLY A 235 -3.36 16.28 -2.78
C GLY A 235 -2.13 16.77 -2.03
N GLY A 236 -1.97 16.38 -0.76
CA GLY A 236 -0.80 16.66 0.06
C GLY A 236 -0.19 15.41 0.69
N PHE A 237 0.80 15.62 1.54
CA PHE A 237 1.38 14.58 2.38
C PHE A 237 1.45 15.04 3.84
N VAL A 238 1.28 14.08 4.75
CA VAL A 238 1.50 14.26 6.17
C VAL A 238 2.87 13.70 6.52
N THR A 239 3.67 14.49 7.24
CA THR A 239 4.89 14.02 7.89
C THR A 239 4.61 13.81 9.37
N ARG A 240 4.98 12.65 9.90
CA ARG A 240 4.85 12.34 11.33
C ARG A 240 6.13 11.71 11.85
N GLY A 241 6.66 12.28 12.94
CA GLY A 241 7.75 11.68 13.68
C GLY A 241 7.29 10.43 14.44
N LEU A 242 8.15 9.41 14.47
CA LEU A 242 7.94 8.20 15.24
C LEU A 242 8.94 8.14 16.40
N SER A 243 8.44 7.69 17.56
CA SER A 243 9.29 7.37 18.69
C SER A 243 9.78 5.92 18.55
N CYS A 244 11.10 5.73 18.60
CA CYS A 244 11.69 4.39 18.62
C CYS A 244 11.29 3.67 19.91
N THR A 245 10.76 2.46 19.79
CA THR A 245 10.38 1.61 20.93
C THR A 245 10.90 0.20 20.65
N PRO A 246 12.21 -0.06 20.84
CA PRO A 246 12.83 -1.33 20.46
C PRO A 246 12.28 -2.51 21.27
N ASP A 247 11.90 -2.25 22.52
CA ASP A 247 11.29 -3.20 23.44
C ASP A 247 9.80 -3.41 23.19
N LEU A 248 9.24 -2.82 22.12
CA LEU A 248 7.85 -3.04 21.76
C LEU A 248 7.68 -4.52 21.45
N ASP A 249 6.94 -5.20 22.32
CA ASP A 249 6.49 -6.56 22.07
C ASP A 249 5.58 -6.51 20.86
N LEU A 250 6.10 -6.97 19.72
CA LEU A 250 5.27 -7.28 18.58
C LEU A 250 4.28 -8.34 19.06
N PRO A 251 2.98 -8.17 18.82
CA PRO A 251 1.97 -9.07 19.34
C PRO A 251 2.10 -10.46 18.70
N SER A 252 3.03 -11.26 19.21
CA SER A 252 3.29 -12.64 18.82
C SER A 252 2.34 -13.60 19.54
N LYS A 253 1.89 -13.22 20.75
CA LYS A 253 1.17 -14.13 21.67
C LYS A 253 -0.17 -13.62 22.21
N THR A 254 -0.42 -12.31 22.26
CA THR A 254 -1.61 -11.70 22.92
C THR A 254 -2.79 -11.41 21.99
N PHE A 255 -2.74 -11.87 20.73
CA PHE A 255 -3.94 -11.93 19.90
C PHE A 255 -4.99 -12.94 20.40
N ALA A 256 -4.66 -13.77 21.40
CA ALA A 256 -5.52 -14.82 21.93
C ALA A 256 -6.62 -14.33 22.89
N SER A 257 -6.53 -13.12 23.49
CA SER A 257 -7.41 -12.75 24.62
C SER A 257 -8.27 -11.49 24.47
N SER A 258 -8.09 -10.66 23.43
CA SER A 258 -8.93 -9.47 23.23
C SER A 258 -9.86 -9.61 22.01
N SER A 259 -11.16 -9.66 22.27
CA SER A 259 -12.24 -9.94 21.31
C SER A 259 -12.37 -8.94 20.15
N ARG A 260 -11.74 -7.76 20.22
CA ARG A 260 -11.70 -6.78 19.13
C ARG A 260 -10.51 -6.94 18.17
N LEU A 261 -9.51 -7.75 18.53
CA LEU A 261 -8.22 -7.86 17.83
C LEU A 261 -7.93 -9.25 17.27
N ALA A 262 -8.65 -10.28 17.71
CA ALA A 262 -8.44 -11.64 17.24
C ALA A 262 -8.65 -11.74 15.71
N GLY A 263 -7.58 -12.04 14.97
CA GLY A 263 -7.64 -12.33 13.54
C GLY A 263 -7.19 -11.22 12.58
N ASP A 264 -6.40 -10.24 13.03
CA ASP A 264 -5.72 -9.33 12.09
C ASP A 264 -4.60 -10.07 11.33
N ILE A 265 -4.99 -10.66 10.21
CA ILE A 265 -4.13 -11.44 9.31
C ILE A 265 -2.90 -10.64 8.86
N ILE A 266 -3.04 -9.33 8.66
CA ILE A 266 -1.95 -8.48 8.18
C ILE A 266 -0.87 -8.38 9.24
N SER A 267 -1.25 -7.99 10.46
CA SER A 267 -0.32 -7.82 11.58
C SER A 267 0.37 -9.14 11.94
N GLU A 268 -0.38 -10.25 11.90
CA GLU A 268 0.13 -11.58 12.18
C GLU A 268 1.16 -12.04 11.12
N ARG A 269 0.87 -11.85 9.83
CA ARG A 269 1.81 -12.16 8.74
C ARG A 269 3.06 -11.28 8.79
N ALA A 270 2.90 -9.99 9.05
CA ALA A 270 4.00 -9.04 9.16
C ALA A 270 4.98 -9.43 10.29
N HIS A 271 4.43 -9.91 11.41
CA HIS A 271 5.24 -10.42 12.51
C HIS A 271 6.03 -11.67 12.12
N LEU A 272 5.39 -12.68 11.53
CA LEU A 272 6.07 -13.90 11.07
C LEU A 272 7.14 -13.61 10.01
N ASP A 273 6.89 -12.67 9.09
CA ASP A 273 7.88 -12.25 8.10
C ASP A 273 9.14 -11.68 8.75
N VAL A 274 8.98 -10.92 9.83
CA VAL A 274 10.08 -10.33 10.57
C VAL A 274 10.80 -11.35 11.44
N GLU A 275 10.09 -12.32 12.04
CA GLU A 275 10.75 -13.44 12.73
C GLU A 275 11.60 -14.26 11.76
N GLU A 276 11.06 -14.61 10.59
CA GLU A 276 11.79 -15.30 9.53
C GLU A 276 12.99 -14.46 9.06
N LYS A 277 12.82 -13.14 8.93
CA LYS A 277 13.91 -12.22 8.60
C LYS A 277 15.05 -12.32 9.61
N LEU A 278 14.74 -12.22 10.91
CA LEU A 278 15.72 -12.25 11.98
C LEU A 278 16.46 -13.59 12.02
N GLN A 279 15.74 -14.71 11.87
CA GLN A 279 16.36 -16.04 11.80
C GLN A 279 17.34 -16.16 10.62
N ARG A 280 16.99 -15.59 9.46
CA ARG A 280 17.88 -15.56 8.30
C ARG A 280 19.12 -14.72 8.54
N GLU A 281 18.97 -13.56 9.18
CA GLU A 281 20.10 -12.70 9.56
C GLU A 281 21.06 -13.44 10.52
N ASP A 282 20.52 -14.10 11.54
CA ASP A 282 21.31 -14.88 12.50
C ASP A 282 22.04 -16.05 11.84
N ALA A 283 21.41 -16.68 10.84
CA ALA A 283 22.02 -17.72 10.02
C ALA A 283 22.98 -17.19 8.94
N GLY A 284 23.14 -15.87 8.79
CA GLY A 284 24.00 -15.26 7.78
C GLY A 284 23.53 -15.47 6.33
N LEU A 285 22.22 -15.70 6.13
CA LEU A 285 21.66 -15.95 4.80
C LEU A 285 21.54 -14.64 3.98
N PRO A 286 21.54 -14.74 2.63
CA PRO A 286 21.34 -13.57 1.77
C PRO A 286 20.03 -12.84 2.06
N VAL A 287 20.09 -11.52 1.85
CA VAL A 287 18.92 -10.63 1.88
C VAL A 287 17.90 -11.08 0.85
N TRP A 288 16.62 -10.95 1.19
CA TRP A 288 15.58 -11.17 0.21
C TRP A 288 15.56 -10.07 -0.84
N THR A 289 15.50 -10.49 -2.09
CA THR A 289 15.18 -9.57 -3.17
C THR A 289 13.67 -9.27 -3.18
N ARG A 290 13.30 -8.13 -3.77
CA ARG A 290 11.90 -7.76 -3.98
C ARG A 290 11.15 -8.85 -4.77
N GLU A 291 11.79 -9.37 -5.82
CA GLU A 291 11.23 -10.39 -6.70
C GLU A 291 10.99 -11.72 -5.96
N GLU A 292 11.90 -12.13 -5.07
CA GLU A 292 11.73 -13.31 -4.22
C GLU A 292 10.53 -13.18 -3.28
N LEU A 293 10.39 -12.03 -2.60
CA LEU A 293 9.28 -11.78 -1.68
C LEU A 293 7.93 -11.82 -2.39
N VAL A 294 7.86 -11.26 -3.60
CA VAL A 294 6.66 -11.29 -4.44
C VAL A 294 6.36 -12.71 -4.92
N ALA A 295 7.37 -13.45 -5.38
CA ALA A 295 7.22 -14.81 -5.89
C ALA A 295 6.68 -15.78 -4.83
N GLN A 296 7.16 -15.67 -3.58
CA GLN A 296 6.71 -16.50 -2.45
C GLN A 296 5.18 -16.44 -2.26
N GLY A 297 4.60 -15.24 -2.26
CA GLY A 297 3.16 -15.10 -2.08
C GLY A 297 2.35 -15.34 -3.37
N ALA A 298 2.93 -15.06 -4.54
CA ALA A 298 2.26 -15.26 -5.82
C ALA A 298 1.96 -16.75 -6.10
N ALA A 299 2.88 -17.66 -5.75
CA ALA A 299 2.70 -19.09 -5.94
C ALA A 299 1.47 -19.62 -5.17
N GLU A 300 1.37 -19.26 -3.88
CA GLU A 300 0.23 -19.66 -3.05
C GLU A 300 -1.08 -18.99 -3.49
N ALA A 301 -1.05 -17.71 -3.85
CA ALA A 301 -2.23 -17.01 -4.35
C ALA A 301 -2.74 -17.63 -5.66
N ALA A 302 -1.84 -18.04 -6.56
CA ALA A 302 -2.18 -18.75 -7.79
C ALA A 302 -2.82 -20.10 -7.49
N GLU A 303 -2.27 -20.87 -6.56
CA GLU A 303 -2.84 -22.16 -6.12
C GLU A 303 -4.21 -21.98 -5.47
N ALA A 304 -4.38 -21.00 -4.58
CA ALA A 304 -5.66 -20.69 -3.95
C ALA A 304 -6.72 -20.28 -4.99
N ARG A 305 -6.35 -19.45 -5.97
CA ARG A 305 -7.22 -19.08 -7.10
C ARG A 305 -7.60 -20.29 -7.95
N ALA A 306 -6.65 -21.19 -8.22
CA ALA A 306 -6.88 -22.43 -8.96
C ALA A 306 -7.78 -23.43 -8.23
N ARG A 307 -8.01 -23.28 -6.92
CA ARG A 307 -8.96 -24.06 -6.11
C ARG A 307 -10.31 -23.36 -5.90
N ALA A 308 -10.39 -22.05 -6.13
CA ALA A 308 -11.63 -21.29 -5.96
C ALA A 308 -12.70 -21.71 -7.01
N PRO A 309 -13.98 -21.81 -6.62
CA PRO A 309 -15.10 -22.01 -7.57
C PRO A 309 -15.06 -20.97 -8.71
N GLN A 310 -15.40 -21.37 -9.94
CA GLN A 310 -15.38 -20.48 -11.10
C GLN A 310 -16.24 -19.22 -10.90
N SER A 311 -17.32 -19.30 -10.12
CA SER A 311 -18.18 -18.15 -9.78
C SER A 311 -17.49 -17.07 -8.94
N LEU A 312 -16.35 -17.37 -8.32
CA LEU A 312 -15.51 -16.45 -7.55
C LEU A 312 -14.23 -16.03 -8.29
N ARG A 313 -13.94 -16.65 -9.44
CA ARG A 313 -12.83 -16.25 -10.31
C ARG A 313 -13.30 -15.14 -11.24
N GLY A 314 -13.03 -13.89 -10.86
CA GLY A 314 -13.18 -12.76 -11.78
C GLY A 314 -14.52 -12.04 -11.73
N SER A 315 -15.08 -11.77 -10.55
CA SER A 315 -15.89 -10.55 -10.40
C SER A 315 -14.94 -9.35 -10.35
N VAL A 316 -14.35 -8.99 -11.50
CA VAL A 316 -14.20 -7.57 -11.80
C VAL A 316 -15.62 -7.06 -11.73
N PHE A 317 -15.93 -6.24 -10.73
CA PHE A 317 -17.27 -5.73 -10.50
C PHE A 317 -17.91 -5.38 -11.86
N PRO A 318 -19.01 -6.02 -12.28
CA PRO A 318 -19.77 -5.46 -13.38
C PRO A 318 -20.16 -4.07 -12.90
N LEU A 319 -19.73 -3.03 -13.64
CA LEU A 319 -20.31 -1.70 -13.50
C LEU A 319 -21.83 -1.88 -13.35
N PRO A 320 -22.47 -1.26 -12.34
CA PRO A 320 -23.88 -1.47 -12.09
C PRO A 320 -24.64 -1.30 -13.42
N ARG A 321 -25.44 -2.30 -13.79
CA ARG A 321 -26.25 -2.27 -15.02
C ARG A 321 -26.96 -0.92 -15.06
N ARG A 322 -26.62 -0.09 -16.06
CA ARG A 322 -27.31 1.17 -16.31
C ARG A 322 -28.79 0.84 -16.45
N ARG A 323 -29.62 1.34 -15.53
CA ARG A 323 -31.06 1.38 -15.78
C ARG A 323 -31.27 2.20 -17.06
N PRO A 324 -32.04 1.70 -18.05
CA PRO A 324 -32.43 2.54 -19.16
C PRO A 324 -33.19 3.74 -18.60
N ALA A 325 -32.78 4.94 -19.01
CA ALA A 325 -33.46 6.17 -18.66
C ALA A 325 -34.94 6.05 -19.11
N ARG A 326 -35.85 6.27 -18.18
CA ARG A 326 -37.24 6.63 -18.46
C ARG A 326 -37.38 8.12 -18.29
#